data_AF-A0AA91T0K5-F1
#
_entry.id   AF-A0AA91T0K5-F1
#
_cell.length_a   1.000
_cell.length_b   1.000
_cell.length_c   1.000
_cell.angle_alpha   90.00
_cell.angle_beta   90.00
_cell.angle_gamma   90.00
#
_symmetry.space_group_name_H-M   'P 1'
#
loop_
_entity.id
_entity.type
_entity.pdbx_description
1 polymer ?
#
loop_
_entity_poly.entity_id
_entity_poly.type
_entity_poly.pdbx_seq_one_letter_code
_entity_poly.pdbx_strand_id
1 'polypeptide(L)'
;MSSDLSEPSNSSRKSSAGSSGTVKQTAVFHYNSEIFAQCQSYLSQKNYHGLALIARQKGLPPFLRFKIWPILLRSHPFVVNPFLQPDAVEKERPPSDGESEDPDAQLQRRIRKDLRRYLHRITYSSAEEPLSQTESQMFDILEKAVHKFVLKWGRIIKYDPALTWMALGVAEWFPPIPNTHWVLLGRDVTSSTHTCIGSVFEGYESFIDSAPGLSEFLQSMVQEEAGMRFHEVYERLALVLLHSPESANKRDKPGNSVKINKSTLPVSGGTIEQRVSFFIYVFQKLLPELSSYFQEEQILNKFGSNDDEWLIWWLKYCGSKVWSRVDRGRIWDLMLGWRMQSKKSEADRNYYADKLNISSELLDKLGPDSFWSVDYVEEERLIKEDSFKDLINDLHIDSCSNQSSSSSGDSSPVLSSSSRATSTGYERDQQIPFARIDPHIELLFVSLALLKAKENTLVELDQHEIRTFLSHLPAKSFSLSDKYKQYQEQKDKEKGTTPMAYGVFTHDYMDRIISEAGELWRKWLWLEMSGES
;
A
#
# COMPACT_ATOMS: atom_id res chain seq x y z
N MET A 1 66.63 39.76 -39.72
CA MET A 1 65.98 41.08 -39.80
C MET A 1 64.55 40.88 -40.23
N SER A 2 63.52 41.22 -39.47
CA SER A 2 63.12 40.71 -38.16
C SER A 2 61.59 40.68 -38.16
N SER A 3 61.04 39.80 -37.33
CA SER A 3 59.65 39.67 -36.91
C SER A 3 58.97 40.98 -36.51
N ASP A 4 57.65 41.08 -36.69
CA ASP A 4 56.76 41.27 -35.54
C ASP A 4 55.30 40.85 -35.81
N LEU A 5 54.77 40.12 -34.83
CA LEU A 5 53.39 39.67 -34.65
C LEU A 5 52.66 40.71 -33.81
N SER A 6 51.43 41.08 -34.15
CA SER A 6 50.48 41.72 -33.22
C SER A 6 49.04 41.55 -33.71
N GLU A 7 48.16 41.12 -32.80
CA GLU A 7 46.71 40.91 -32.97
C GLU A 7 45.96 42.18 -33.42
N PRO A 8 44.70 42.05 -33.87
CA PRO A 8 43.63 42.35 -32.92
C PRO A 8 42.37 41.47 -32.96
N SER A 9 41.69 41.62 -31.84
CA SER A 9 40.47 41.08 -31.25
C SER A 9 39.13 41.18 -32.02
N ASN A 10 38.36 40.10 -31.86
CA ASN A 10 36.91 39.97 -31.65
C ASN A 10 35.91 40.88 -32.40
N SER A 11 35.17 40.27 -33.32
CA SER A 11 33.72 40.47 -33.41
C SER A 11 32.99 39.17 -33.73
N SER A 12 31.85 39.01 -33.06
CA SER A 12 30.98 37.86 -32.91
C SER A 12 30.41 37.27 -34.21
N ARG A 13 30.57 35.96 -34.41
CA ARG A 13 29.69 35.15 -35.27
C ARG A 13 29.03 34.04 -34.46
N LYS A 14 27.70 34.10 -34.45
CA LYS A 14 26.77 33.07 -33.96
C LYS A 14 27.07 31.72 -34.62
N SER A 15 27.38 30.71 -33.83
CA SER A 15 27.25 29.30 -34.22
C SER A 15 26.14 28.67 -33.38
N SER A 16 25.05 28.35 -34.07
CA SER A 16 23.95 27.53 -33.60
C SER A 16 24.45 26.11 -33.32
N ALA A 17 24.58 25.74 -32.05
CA ALA A 17 24.64 24.35 -31.63
C ALA A 17 23.30 24.00 -30.97
N GLY A 18 22.40 23.44 -31.77
CA GLY A 18 21.18 22.81 -31.26
C GLY A 18 21.55 21.55 -30.50
N SER A 19 21.52 21.61 -29.16
CA SER A 19 21.45 20.40 -28.35
C SER A 19 20.01 19.90 -28.43
N SER A 20 19.75 18.88 -29.24
CA SER A 20 18.54 18.06 -29.12
C SER A 20 18.66 17.24 -27.83
N GLY A 21 18.46 17.90 -26.69
CA GLY A 21 18.15 17.21 -25.45
C GLY A 21 16.78 16.57 -25.65
N THR A 22 16.74 15.24 -25.78
CA THR A 22 15.51 14.49 -25.59
C THR A 22 14.99 14.81 -24.19
N VAL A 23 14.04 15.73 -24.11
CA VAL A 23 13.27 15.99 -22.89
C VAL A 23 12.62 14.66 -22.52
N LYS A 24 13.14 14.00 -21.48
CA LYS A 24 12.44 12.86 -20.87
C LYS A 24 11.05 13.38 -20.51
N GLN A 25 10.02 12.90 -21.20
CA GLN A 25 8.64 13.20 -20.83
C GLN A 25 8.42 12.65 -19.43
N THR A 26 8.43 13.53 -18.43
CA THR A 26 8.10 13.20 -17.06
C THR A 26 6.62 12.85 -17.00
N ALA A 27 6.29 11.74 -16.33
CA ALA A 27 4.91 11.35 -16.08
C ALA A 27 4.15 12.52 -15.44
N VAL A 28 3.01 12.90 -16.01
CA VAL A 28 2.20 14.00 -15.46
C VAL A 28 1.36 13.43 -14.33
N PHE A 29 1.62 13.89 -13.10
CA PHE A 29 0.78 13.58 -11.96
C PHE A 29 -0.62 14.17 -12.18
N HIS A 30 -1.64 13.32 -12.13
CA HIS A 30 -3.03 13.72 -12.24
C HIS A 30 -3.76 13.30 -10.97
N TYR A 31 -4.45 14.23 -10.33
CA TYR A 31 -5.29 13.99 -9.17
C TYR A 31 -6.56 14.82 -9.28
N ASN A 32 -7.69 14.27 -8.86
CA ASN A 32 -8.97 14.97 -8.97
C ASN A 32 -8.96 16.23 -8.09
N SER A 33 -9.19 17.40 -8.70
CA SER A 33 -9.08 18.70 -8.03
C SER A 33 -10.08 18.88 -6.88
N GLU A 34 -11.26 18.27 -6.95
CA GLU A 34 -12.27 18.36 -5.88
C GLU A 34 -11.91 17.46 -4.70
N ILE A 35 -11.46 16.23 -4.97
CA ILE A 35 -10.96 15.32 -3.93
C ILE A 35 -9.73 15.94 -3.25
N PHE A 36 -8.87 16.61 -4.03
CA PHE A 36 -7.74 17.35 -3.50
C PHE A 36 -8.18 18.49 -2.56
N ALA A 37 -9.12 19.33 -2.99
CA ALA A 37 -9.63 20.43 -2.17
C ALA A 37 -10.26 19.92 -0.86
N GLN A 38 -11.01 18.81 -0.92
CA GLN A 38 -11.54 18.18 0.28
C GLN A 38 -10.44 17.61 1.19
N CYS A 39 -9.41 16.99 0.60
CA CYS A 39 -8.24 16.51 1.34
C CYS A 39 -7.54 17.65 2.09
N GLN A 40 -7.38 18.81 1.46
CA GLN A 40 -6.83 20.01 2.11
C GLN A 40 -7.74 20.48 3.27
N SER A 41 -9.05 20.54 3.06
CA SER A 41 -10.02 20.90 4.10
C SER A 41 -9.92 19.97 5.33
N TYR A 42 -9.88 18.66 5.11
CA TYR A 42 -9.70 17.69 6.20
C TYR A 42 -8.35 17.80 6.89
N LEU A 43 -7.30 18.10 6.15
CA LEU A 43 -5.98 18.31 6.72
C LEU A 43 -5.98 19.53 7.66
N SER A 44 -6.56 20.66 7.22
CA SER A 44 -6.69 21.86 8.05
C SER A 44 -7.54 21.65 9.30
N GLN A 45 -8.61 20.85 9.20
CA GLN A 45 -9.48 20.50 10.32
C GLN A 45 -8.93 19.37 11.20
N LYS A 46 -7.82 18.73 10.81
CA LYS A 46 -7.31 17.49 11.41
C LYS A 46 -8.37 16.39 11.49
N ASN A 47 -9.26 16.34 10.50
CA ASN A 47 -10.30 15.31 10.38
C ASN A 47 -9.67 14.00 9.89
N TYR A 48 -9.16 13.21 10.84
CA TYR A 48 -8.51 11.93 10.55
C TYR A 48 -9.46 10.89 9.93
N HIS A 49 -10.77 11.00 10.13
CA HIS A 49 -11.75 10.11 9.52
C HIS A 49 -11.90 10.35 8.01
N GLY A 50 -12.05 11.61 7.61
CA GLY A 50 -12.11 11.99 6.20
C GLY A 50 -10.80 11.68 5.46
N LEU A 51 -9.65 11.92 6.11
CA LEU A 51 -8.34 11.57 5.57
C LEU A 51 -8.17 10.06 5.39
N ALA A 52 -8.66 9.24 6.33
CA ALA A 52 -8.59 7.78 6.24
C ALA A 52 -9.43 7.25 5.06
N LEU A 53 -10.61 7.83 4.83
CA LEU A 53 -11.47 7.48 3.70
C LEU A 53 -10.77 7.75 2.35
N ILE A 54 -10.21 8.94 2.17
CA ILE A 54 -9.49 9.31 0.95
C ILE A 54 -8.26 8.41 0.73
N ALA A 55 -7.45 8.20 1.78
CA ALA A 55 -6.28 7.33 1.72
C ALA A 55 -6.64 5.91 1.25
N ARG A 56 -7.77 5.40 1.73
CA ARG A 56 -8.29 4.08 1.37
C ARG A 56 -8.72 3.99 -0.09
N GLN A 57 -9.63 4.87 -0.52
CA GLN A 57 -10.34 4.74 -1.80
C GLN A 57 -9.53 5.25 -2.99
N LYS A 58 -8.82 6.37 -2.85
CA LYS A 58 -8.11 7.03 -3.96
C LYS A 58 -6.61 7.19 -3.72
N GLY A 59 -6.12 6.85 -2.53
CA GLY A 59 -4.75 7.15 -2.13
C GLY A 59 -4.55 8.64 -1.83
N LEU A 60 -3.45 8.93 -1.15
CA LEU A 60 -3.12 10.30 -0.77
C LEU A 60 -2.24 10.95 -1.85
N PRO A 61 -2.36 12.28 -2.05
CA PRO A 61 -1.37 13.03 -2.81
C PRO A 61 0.03 12.77 -2.23
N PRO A 62 1.00 12.29 -3.04
CA PRO A 62 2.30 11.84 -2.52
C PRO A 62 3.03 12.88 -1.69
N PHE A 63 2.99 14.13 -2.12
CA PHE A 63 3.60 15.28 -1.44
C PHE A 63 2.88 15.72 -0.16
N LEU A 64 1.70 15.18 0.17
CA LEU A 64 1.00 15.46 1.43
C LEU A 64 1.15 14.33 2.47
N ARG A 65 1.71 13.17 2.08
CA ARG A 65 1.87 12.02 2.98
C ARG A 65 2.62 12.37 4.27
N PHE A 66 3.66 13.21 4.18
CA PHE A 66 4.45 13.60 5.34
C PHE A 66 3.66 14.32 6.44
N LYS A 67 2.52 14.96 6.11
CA LYS A 67 1.62 15.59 7.08
C LYS A 67 0.42 14.71 7.43
N ILE A 68 -0.12 13.98 6.46
CA ILE A 68 -1.32 13.17 6.64
C ILE A 68 -1.02 11.87 7.40
N TRP A 69 0.05 11.15 7.07
CA TRP A 69 0.40 9.88 7.74
C TRP A 69 0.51 10.02 9.26
N PRO A 70 1.17 11.05 9.82
CA PRO A 70 1.15 11.28 11.27
C PRO A 70 -0.26 11.37 11.85
N ILE A 71 -1.17 12.10 11.19
CA ILE A 71 -2.54 12.27 11.68
C ILE A 71 -3.28 10.92 11.70
N LEU A 72 -3.14 10.14 10.63
CA LEU A 72 -3.76 8.81 10.53
C LEU A 72 -3.20 7.83 11.56
N LEU A 73 -1.88 7.75 11.67
CA LEU A 73 -1.17 6.85 12.57
C LEU A 73 -1.48 7.12 14.04
N ARG A 74 -1.71 8.38 14.43
CA ARG A 74 -2.04 8.73 15.82
C ARG A 74 -3.35 8.08 16.28
N SER A 75 -4.34 8.00 15.40
CA SER A 75 -5.69 7.49 15.70
C SER A 75 -5.91 6.06 15.19
N HIS A 76 -4.90 5.43 14.59
CA HIS A 76 -5.06 4.13 13.94
C HIS A 76 -5.39 3.02 14.95
N PRO A 77 -6.39 2.15 14.70
CA PRO A 77 -6.78 1.08 15.63
C PRO A 77 -5.62 0.18 16.07
N PHE A 78 -4.78 -0.24 15.12
CA PHE A 78 -3.59 -1.07 15.38
C PHE A 78 -2.45 -0.34 16.13
N VAL A 79 -2.51 0.98 16.26
CA VAL A 79 -1.56 1.77 17.04
C VAL A 79 -2.11 2.00 18.45
N VAL A 80 -3.41 2.26 18.57
CA VAL A 80 -4.10 2.43 19.85
C VAL A 80 -4.08 1.11 20.64
N ASN A 81 -4.34 -0.01 19.96
CA ASN A 81 -4.31 -1.35 20.53
C ASN A 81 -3.38 -2.25 19.68
N PRO A 82 -2.06 -2.15 19.88
CA PRO A 82 -1.11 -2.92 19.10
C PRO A 82 -1.09 -4.39 19.53
N PHE A 83 -1.17 -5.26 18.53
CA PHE A 83 -0.97 -6.69 18.69
C PHE A 83 0.06 -7.16 17.67
N LEU A 84 1.09 -7.84 18.16
CA LEU A 84 2.22 -8.32 17.39
C LEU A 84 2.38 -9.82 17.64
N GLN A 85 2.74 -10.57 16.60
CA GLN A 85 3.08 -11.99 16.74
C GLN A 85 4.48 -12.08 17.35
N PRO A 86 4.68 -12.81 18.47
CA PRO A 86 6.01 -13.03 19.01
C PRO A 86 6.82 -13.91 18.06
N ASP A 87 8.12 -13.63 17.94
CA ASP A 87 9.01 -14.53 17.20
C ASP A 87 9.11 -15.89 17.92
N ALA A 88 9.27 -16.96 17.13
CA ALA A 88 9.44 -18.30 17.68
C ALA A 88 10.60 -18.31 18.69
N VAL A 89 10.38 -18.89 19.88
CA VAL A 89 11.40 -19.01 20.92
C VAL A 89 12.48 -19.97 20.41
N GLU A 90 13.44 -19.45 19.65
CA GLU A 90 14.71 -20.14 19.49
C GLU A 90 15.31 -20.27 20.88
N LYS A 91 15.57 -21.50 21.32
CA LYS A 91 16.36 -21.74 22.53
C LYS A 91 17.63 -20.94 22.38
N GLU A 92 17.78 -19.87 23.18
CA GLU A 92 18.96 -19.04 23.20
C GLU A 92 20.17 -19.97 23.26
N ARG A 93 20.99 -19.98 22.19
CA ARG A 93 22.27 -20.70 22.26
C ARG A 93 23.04 -20.04 23.41
N PRO A 94 23.58 -20.81 24.36
CA PRO A 94 24.39 -20.22 25.42
C PRO A 94 25.49 -19.38 24.76
N PRO A 95 25.77 -18.17 25.29
CA PRO A 95 26.81 -17.32 24.74
C PRO A 95 28.10 -18.14 24.64
N SER A 96 28.70 -18.19 23.45
CA SER A 96 30.02 -18.81 23.32
C SER A 96 30.99 -17.99 24.15
N ASP A 97 31.78 -18.65 25.00
CA ASP A 97 32.82 -18.03 25.83
C ASP A 97 33.80 -17.25 24.93
N GLY A 98 33.55 -15.95 24.74
CA GLY A 98 34.34 -15.10 23.83
C GLY A 98 33.70 -13.77 23.42
N GLU A 99 32.38 -13.60 23.51
CA GLU A 99 31.72 -12.33 23.16
C GLU A 99 31.52 -11.43 24.39
N SER A 100 32.54 -10.62 24.71
CA SER A 100 32.47 -9.56 25.73
C SER A 100 31.90 -8.23 25.21
N GLU A 101 31.25 -8.25 24.04
CA GLU A 101 30.65 -7.04 23.46
C GLU A 101 29.23 -6.81 23.98
N ASP A 102 28.95 -5.56 24.36
CA ASP A 102 27.62 -5.11 24.76
C ASP A 102 26.57 -5.47 23.68
N PRO A 103 25.51 -6.23 24.01
CA PRO A 103 24.47 -6.61 23.06
C PRO A 103 23.82 -5.39 22.36
N ASP A 104 23.79 -4.24 23.03
CA ASP A 104 23.28 -3.00 22.44
C ASP A 104 24.19 -2.50 21.30
N ALA A 105 25.52 -2.52 21.53
CA ALA A 105 26.51 -2.16 20.52
C ALA A 105 26.48 -3.14 19.34
N GLN A 106 26.26 -4.43 19.58
CA GLN A 106 26.08 -5.42 18.51
C GLN A 106 24.84 -5.12 17.66
N LEU A 107 23.71 -4.78 18.29
CA LEU A 107 22.47 -4.41 17.60
C LEU A 107 22.67 -3.17 16.72
N GLN A 108 23.26 -2.11 17.27
CA GLN A 108 23.55 -0.88 16.51
C GLN A 108 24.43 -1.18 15.28
N ARG A 109 25.46 -2.02 15.44
CA ARG A 109 26.32 -2.43 14.31
C ARG A 109 25.56 -3.20 13.23
N ARG A 110 24.61 -4.06 13.61
CA ARG A 110 23.74 -4.80 12.66
C ARG A 110 22.85 -3.83 11.88
N ILE A 111 22.17 -2.90 12.57
CA ILE A 111 21.33 -1.87 11.93
C ILE A 111 22.16 -1.02 10.96
N ARG A 112 23.32 -0.53 11.41
CA ARG A 112 24.23 0.29 10.58
C ARG A 112 24.78 -0.49 9.38
N LYS A 113 25.03 -1.79 9.53
CA LYS A 113 25.45 -2.64 8.40
C LYS A 113 24.35 -2.71 7.34
N ASP A 114 23.10 -2.86 7.75
CA ASP A 114 21.98 -2.98 6.81
C ASP A 114 21.65 -1.65 6.11
N LEU A 115 21.69 -0.53 6.83
CA LEU A 115 21.58 0.81 6.24
C LEU A 115 22.70 1.08 5.20
N ARG A 116 23.93 0.66 5.49
CA ARG A 116 25.05 0.79 4.53
C ARG A 116 24.87 -0.07 3.28
N ARG A 117 24.24 -1.24 3.39
CA ARG A 117 23.91 -2.06 2.19
C ARG A 117 22.93 -1.35 1.28
N TYR A 118 21.98 -0.61 1.84
CA TYR A 118 21.06 0.20 1.04
C TYR A 118 21.81 1.29 0.27
N LEU A 119 22.68 2.03 0.95
CA LEU A 119 23.49 3.08 0.32
C LEU A 119 24.35 2.55 -0.83
N HIS A 120 25.06 1.44 -0.60
CA HIS A 120 25.94 0.83 -1.59
C HIS A 120 25.20 0.40 -2.87
N ARG A 121 23.91 0.03 -2.75
CA ARG A 121 23.07 -0.32 -3.91
C ARG A 121 22.65 0.88 -4.74
N ILE A 122 22.60 2.08 -4.16
CA ILE A 122 22.13 3.29 -4.87
C ILE A 122 23.29 4.00 -5.55
N THR A 123 24.44 4.09 -4.91
CA THR A 123 25.57 4.85 -5.44
C THR A 123 26.39 4.11 -6.50
N TYR A 124 26.20 2.79 -6.67
CA TYR A 124 26.79 1.83 -7.64
C TYR A 124 28.31 1.86 -7.89
N SER A 125 29.05 2.93 -7.57
CA SER A 125 30.49 3.07 -7.72
C SER A 125 30.95 4.32 -6.98
N SER A 126 31.24 4.17 -5.69
CA SER A 126 32.36 4.83 -4.99
C SER A 126 32.21 4.49 -3.51
N ALA A 127 32.97 3.50 -3.05
CA ALA A 127 33.14 3.25 -1.63
C ALA A 127 34.01 4.34 -0.95
N GLU A 128 34.36 5.41 -1.67
CA GLU A 128 35.39 6.37 -1.28
C GLU A 128 34.89 7.82 -1.16
N GLU A 129 33.73 8.18 -1.71
CA GLU A 129 33.17 9.52 -1.45
C GLU A 129 32.41 9.53 -0.12
N PRO A 130 32.80 10.41 0.83
CA PRO A 130 32.10 10.53 2.10
C PRO A 130 30.69 11.05 1.85
N LEU A 131 29.71 10.43 2.53
CA LEU A 131 28.34 10.92 2.60
C LEU A 131 28.32 12.42 2.90
N SER A 132 27.40 13.15 2.28
CA SER A 132 27.15 14.53 2.67
C SER A 132 26.73 14.59 4.14
N GLN A 133 26.97 15.74 4.80
CA GLN A 133 26.59 15.92 6.20
C GLN A 133 25.10 15.66 6.43
N THR A 134 24.26 16.05 5.47
CA THR A 134 22.80 15.84 5.49
C THR A 134 22.44 14.36 5.37
N GLU A 135 23.10 13.60 4.48
CA GLU A 135 22.91 12.16 4.36
C GLU A 135 23.31 11.44 5.63
N SER A 136 24.49 11.75 6.18
CA SER A 136 24.96 11.18 7.44
C SER A 136 23.97 11.44 8.58
N GLN A 137 23.52 12.69 8.74
CA GLN A 137 22.52 13.06 9.74
C GLN A 137 21.21 12.29 9.57
N MET A 138 20.74 12.11 8.34
CA MET A 138 19.53 11.36 8.04
C MET A 138 19.69 9.89 8.45
N PHE A 139 20.76 9.22 8.01
CA PHE A 139 21.01 7.81 8.37
C PHE A 139 21.18 7.60 9.88
N ASP A 140 21.79 8.56 10.60
CA ASP A 140 21.85 8.54 12.06
C ASP A 140 20.45 8.59 12.71
N ILE A 141 19.52 9.36 12.14
CA ILE A 141 18.14 9.43 12.62
C ILE A 141 17.42 8.11 12.36
N LEU A 142 17.60 7.51 11.18
CA LEU A 142 17.03 6.19 10.86
C LEU A 142 17.57 5.11 11.81
N GLU A 143 18.89 5.06 12.02
CA GLU A 143 19.53 4.11 12.93
C GLU A 143 18.94 4.22 14.34
N LYS A 144 18.87 5.43 14.89
CA LYS A 144 18.30 5.69 16.21
C LYS A 144 16.81 5.33 16.29
N ALA A 145 16.05 5.51 15.22
CA ALA A 145 14.62 5.17 15.18
C ALA A 145 14.40 3.65 15.22
N VAL A 146 15.14 2.89 14.40
CA VAL A 146 15.09 1.42 14.39
C VAL A 146 15.56 0.87 15.74
N HIS A 147 16.67 1.39 16.26
CA HIS A 147 17.21 0.99 17.55
C HIS A 147 16.22 1.21 18.70
N LYS A 148 15.59 2.39 18.78
CA LYS A 148 14.54 2.67 19.77
C LYS A 148 13.35 1.73 19.67
N PHE A 149 12.93 1.39 18.45
CA PHE A 149 11.83 0.44 18.25
C PHE A 149 12.19 -0.94 18.79
N VAL A 150 13.38 -1.46 18.46
CA VAL A 150 13.84 -2.77 18.94
C VAL A 150 14.04 -2.76 20.46
N LEU A 151 14.50 -1.67 21.06
CA LEU A 151 14.59 -1.59 22.52
C LEU A 151 13.21 -1.66 23.20
N LYS A 152 12.18 -1.05 22.59
CA LYS A 152 10.83 -1.04 23.14
C LYS A 152 10.08 -2.34 22.90
N TRP A 153 10.18 -2.89 21.70
CA TRP A 153 9.40 -4.04 21.22
C TRP A 153 10.20 -5.36 21.16
N GLY A 154 11.50 -5.33 21.48
CA GLY A 154 12.47 -6.44 21.39
C GLY A 154 12.17 -7.66 22.27
N ARG A 155 11.25 -7.52 23.22
CA ARG A 155 10.72 -8.64 24.00
C ARG A 155 9.74 -9.48 23.19
N ILE A 156 9.08 -8.90 22.19
CA ILE A 156 8.07 -9.54 21.35
C ILE A 156 8.66 -9.86 19.97
N ILE A 157 9.26 -8.86 19.30
CA ILE A 157 9.85 -8.99 17.97
C ILE A 157 11.35 -8.73 18.04
N LYS A 158 12.16 -9.70 17.66
CA LYS A 158 13.62 -9.59 17.55
C LYS A 158 14.00 -8.74 16.33
N TYR A 159 15.25 -8.28 16.31
CA TYR A 159 15.73 -7.51 15.17
C TYR A 159 15.79 -8.37 13.90
N ASP A 160 15.02 -7.96 12.90
CA ASP A 160 15.05 -8.45 11.53
C ASP A 160 15.45 -7.28 10.60
N PRO A 161 16.33 -7.50 9.58
CA PRO A 161 16.67 -6.49 8.59
C PRO A 161 15.47 -5.78 7.94
N ALA A 162 14.30 -6.41 7.89
CA ALA A 162 13.06 -5.82 7.41
C ALA A 162 12.65 -4.56 8.17
N LEU A 163 12.95 -4.46 9.47
CA LEU A 163 12.70 -3.25 10.27
C LEU A 163 13.47 -2.05 9.71
N THR A 164 14.71 -2.28 9.27
CA THR A 164 15.52 -1.26 8.60
C THR A 164 14.92 -0.86 7.25
N TRP A 165 14.41 -1.81 6.46
CA TRP A 165 13.71 -1.51 5.20
C TRP A 165 12.42 -0.72 5.40
N MET A 166 11.67 -0.99 6.48
CA MET A 166 10.49 -0.19 6.83
C MET A 166 10.87 1.25 7.17
N ALA A 167 11.97 1.47 7.91
CA ALA A 167 12.46 2.82 8.20
C ALA A 167 12.87 3.56 6.93
N LEU A 168 13.56 2.89 6.00
CA LEU A 168 13.90 3.44 4.69
C LEU A 168 12.64 3.83 3.90
N GLY A 169 11.63 2.96 3.87
CA GLY A 169 10.35 3.25 3.22
C GLY A 169 9.58 4.43 3.82
N VAL A 170 9.67 4.66 5.14
CA VAL A 170 9.13 5.87 5.78
C VAL A 170 9.90 7.10 5.33
N ALA A 171 11.23 7.03 5.34
CA ALA A 171 12.11 8.14 4.99
C ALA A 171 12.00 8.59 3.52
N GLU A 172 11.41 7.78 2.64
CA GLU A 172 11.08 8.17 1.27
C GLU A 172 9.86 9.11 1.16
N TRP A 173 9.01 9.16 2.19
CA TRP A 173 7.77 9.94 2.17
C TRP A 173 7.65 10.93 3.33
N PHE A 174 8.32 10.67 4.45
CA PHE A 174 8.33 11.52 5.63
C PHE A 174 9.76 12.00 5.90
N PRO A 175 10.02 13.32 5.88
CA PRO A 175 11.35 13.88 6.11
C PRO A 175 11.92 13.48 7.48
N PRO A 176 13.06 12.77 7.55
CA PRO A 176 13.65 12.40 8.83
C PRO A 176 14.19 13.60 9.61
N ILE A 177 14.71 14.60 8.88
CA ILE A 177 15.23 15.84 9.46
C ILE A 177 14.06 16.82 9.68
N PRO A 178 13.80 17.27 10.91
CA PRO A 178 12.70 18.18 11.21
C PRO A 178 12.74 19.47 10.40
N ASN A 179 11.56 19.97 10.03
CA ASN A 179 11.37 21.24 9.30
C ASN A 179 12.09 21.29 7.94
N THR A 180 12.27 20.12 7.30
CA THR A 180 12.82 20.01 5.95
C THR A 180 11.87 19.22 5.06
N HIS A 181 12.08 19.32 3.74
CA HIS A 181 11.38 18.54 2.72
C HIS A 181 12.26 17.40 2.17
N TRP A 182 13.40 17.14 2.80
CA TRP A 182 14.40 16.18 2.36
C TRP A 182 13.96 14.76 2.68
N VAL A 183 13.86 13.94 1.65
CA VAL A 183 13.44 12.53 1.72
C VAL A 183 14.38 11.66 0.90
N LEU A 184 14.33 10.35 1.13
CA LEU A 184 15.01 9.38 0.26
C LEU A 184 14.33 9.31 -1.11
N LEU A 185 15.13 9.28 -2.16
CA LEU A 185 14.62 9.11 -3.54
C LEU A 185 14.08 7.70 -3.80
N GLY A 186 14.56 6.73 -3.02
CA GLY A 186 14.25 5.30 -3.14
C GLY A 186 15.29 4.54 -3.95
N ARG A 187 15.23 3.21 -3.90
CA ARG A 187 16.25 2.32 -4.49
C ARG A 187 16.33 2.37 -6.03
N ASP A 188 15.25 2.80 -6.69
CA ASP A 188 15.09 2.70 -8.15
C ASP A 188 15.58 3.97 -8.88
N VAL A 189 16.00 5.01 -8.15
CA VAL A 189 16.44 6.29 -8.71
C VAL A 189 17.96 6.35 -8.78
N THR A 190 18.49 6.25 -10.00
CA THR A 190 19.89 6.58 -10.29
C THR A 190 19.99 8.09 -10.47
N SER A 191 20.30 8.82 -9.40
CA SER A 191 20.56 10.26 -9.49
C SER A 191 21.85 10.49 -10.30
N SER A 192 21.82 11.44 -11.25
CA SER A 192 23.01 11.89 -11.98
C SER A 192 24.06 12.53 -11.07
N THR A 193 23.66 12.95 -9.87
CA THR A 193 24.53 13.53 -8.84
C THR A 193 24.97 12.50 -7.79
N HIS A 194 24.66 11.20 -7.97
CA HIS A 194 24.92 10.13 -7.00
C HIS A 194 24.37 10.39 -5.57
N THR A 195 23.42 11.31 -5.42
CA THR A 195 22.79 11.60 -4.12
C THR A 195 21.63 10.65 -3.87
N CYS A 196 21.43 10.26 -2.61
CA CYS A 196 20.28 9.43 -2.20
C CYS A 196 19.10 10.25 -1.64
N ILE A 197 19.30 11.56 -1.48
CA ILE A 197 18.32 12.54 -1.00
C ILE A 197 17.75 13.34 -2.16
N GLY A 198 16.45 13.63 -2.08
CA GLY A 198 15.75 14.60 -2.92
C GLY A 198 14.62 15.28 -2.18
N SER A 199 13.79 16.03 -2.91
CA SER A 199 12.64 16.73 -2.36
C SER A 199 11.39 15.84 -2.40
N VAL A 200 10.53 15.92 -1.38
CA VAL A 200 9.21 15.25 -1.40
C VAL A 200 8.29 15.83 -2.49
N PHE A 201 8.58 17.03 -2.98
CA PHE A 201 7.86 17.71 -4.06
C PHE A 201 8.40 17.36 -5.45
N GLU A 202 9.54 16.67 -5.51
CA GLU A 202 10.22 16.35 -6.76
C GLU A 202 9.36 15.44 -7.65
N GLY A 203 9.13 15.87 -8.89
CA GLY A 203 8.27 15.17 -9.86
C GLY A 203 6.79 15.55 -9.80
N TYR A 204 6.40 16.49 -8.94
CA TYR A 204 5.02 16.99 -8.80
C TYR A 204 4.89 18.49 -9.08
N GLU A 205 5.96 19.15 -9.51
CA GLU A 205 6.03 20.60 -9.68
C GLU A 205 4.97 21.11 -10.65
N SER A 206 4.75 20.40 -11.76
CA SER A 206 3.74 20.76 -12.77
C SER A 206 2.33 20.84 -12.19
N PHE A 207 1.98 19.93 -11.27
CA PHE A 207 0.70 19.95 -10.57
C PHE A 207 0.68 21.04 -9.49
N ILE A 208 1.77 21.19 -8.75
CA ILE A 208 1.88 22.19 -7.67
C ILE A 208 1.75 23.62 -8.22
N ASP A 209 2.39 23.90 -9.36
CA ASP A 209 2.36 25.20 -10.03
C ASP A 209 1.02 25.48 -10.70
N SER A 210 0.30 24.43 -11.12
CA SER A 210 -1.04 24.56 -11.70
C SER A 210 -2.11 24.96 -10.69
N ALA A 211 -1.89 24.67 -9.39
CA ALA A 211 -2.84 24.95 -8.32
C ALA A 211 -2.49 26.27 -7.61
N PRO A 212 -3.37 27.29 -7.64
CA PRO A 212 -3.06 28.60 -7.08
C PRO A 212 -2.84 28.53 -5.56
N GLY A 213 -1.72 29.08 -5.08
CA GLY A 213 -1.39 29.15 -3.65
C GLY A 213 -0.92 27.83 -3.02
N LEU A 214 -0.84 26.73 -3.78
CA LEU A 214 -0.44 25.43 -3.24
C LEU A 214 1.02 25.42 -2.79
N SER A 215 1.93 26.02 -3.56
CA SER A 215 3.35 26.09 -3.20
C SER A 215 3.59 26.78 -1.85
N GLU A 216 2.93 27.93 -1.62
CA GLU A 216 2.99 28.67 -0.36
C GLU A 216 2.41 27.85 0.80
N PHE A 217 1.27 27.19 0.57
CA PHE A 217 0.66 26.29 1.54
C PHE A 217 1.60 25.13 1.91
N LEU A 218 2.22 24.46 0.93
CA LEU A 218 3.20 23.38 1.17
C LEU A 218 4.42 23.88 1.95
N GLN A 219 4.94 25.07 1.61
CA GLN A 219 6.08 25.65 2.32
C GLN A 219 5.75 26.01 3.77
N SER A 220 4.57 26.58 4.03
CA SER A 220 4.10 26.83 5.40
C SER A 220 3.99 25.54 6.21
N MET A 221 3.56 24.45 5.59
CA MET A 221 3.45 23.15 6.24
C MET A 221 4.82 22.57 6.57
N VAL A 222 5.83 22.74 5.73
CA VAL A 222 7.20 22.28 6.04
C VAL A 222 7.76 23.02 7.26
N GLN A 223 7.43 24.30 7.42
CA GLN A 223 7.91 25.13 8.54
C GLN A 223 7.11 24.90 9.83
N GLU A 224 5.83 24.53 9.74
CA GLU A 224 5.01 24.16 10.90
C GLU A 224 5.60 22.92 11.59
N GLU A 225 5.84 23.01 12.90
CA GLU A 225 6.39 21.92 13.70
C GLU A 225 5.63 20.61 13.45
N ALA A 226 6.37 19.59 13.01
CA ALA A 226 5.80 18.27 12.80
C ALA A 226 5.25 17.75 14.13
N GLY A 227 3.93 17.51 14.18
CA GLY A 227 3.27 17.02 15.38
C GLY A 227 3.74 15.64 15.86
N MET A 228 4.60 14.95 15.10
CA MET A 228 5.33 13.75 15.49
C MET A 228 6.73 13.75 14.86
N ARG A 229 7.71 13.19 15.58
CA ARG A 229 9.10 13.00 15.13
C ARG A 229 9.22 11.74 14.27
N PHE A 230 10.28 11.62 13.48
CA PHE A 230 10.50 10.47 12.60
C PHE A 230 10.36 9.11 13.33
N HIS A 231 11.00 8.95 14.49
CA HIS A 231 10.93 7.68 15.25
C HIS A 231 9.51 7.34 15.72
N GLU A 232 8.66 8.35 15.96
CA GLU A 232 7.28 8.17 16.40
C GLU A 232 6.37 7.75 15.24
N VAL A 233 6.62 8.29 14.05
CA VAL A 233 5.93 7.90 12.80
C VAL A 233 6.35 6.49 12.41
N TYR A 234 7.66 6.22 12.42
CA TYR A 234 8.22 4.90 12.11
C TYR A 234 7.67 3.83 13.05
N GLU A 235 7.71 4.06 14.37
CA GLU A 235 7.18 3.10 15.33
C GLU A 235 5.71 2.77 15.06
N ARG A 236 4.87 3.80 14.91
CA ARG A 236 3.43 3.60 14.69
C ARG A 236 3.15 2.90 13.37
N LEU A 237 3.85 3.26 12.31
CA LEU A 237 3.72 2.55 11.03
C LEU A 237 4.13 1.09 11.18
N ALA A 238 5.25 0.80 11.87
CA ALA A 238 5.68 -0.57 12.07
C ALA A 238 4.65 -1.42 12.82
N LEU A 239 3.93 -0.84 13.79
CA LEU A 239 2.82 -1.50 14.48
C LEU A 239 1.64 -1.82 13.55
N VAL A 240 1.33 -0.93 12.60
CA VAL A 240 0.29 -1.20 11.58
C VAL A 240 0.73 -2.32 10.66
N LEU A 241 1.94 -2.25 10.11
CA LEU A 241 2.41 -3.21 9.11
C LEU A 241 2.61 -4.61 9.71
N LEU A 242 3.09 -4.70 10.95
CA LEU A 242 3.35 -5.96 11.66
C LEU A 242 2.17 -6.45 12.49
N HIS A 243 0.99 -5.84 12.35
CA HIS A 243 -0.18 -6.21 13.13
C HIS A 243 -0.50 -7.70 12.97
N SER A 244 -0.73 -8.36 14.11
CA SER A 244 -1.21 -9.73 14.19
C SER A 244 -2.15 -9.87 15.39
N PRO A 245 -3.43 -10.18 15.17
CA PRO A 245 -4.47 -10.08 16.20
C PRO A 245 -4.43 -11.19 17.26
N GLU A 246 -4.94 -10.87 18.45
CA GLU A 246 -4.83 -11.68 19.66
C GLU A 246 -5.47 -13.09 19.57
N SER A 247 -6.61 -13.22 18.89
CA SER A 247 -7.29 -14.50 18.68
C SER A 247 -6.43 -15.50 17.89
N ALA A 248 -5.52 -14.99 17.06
CA ALA A 248 -4.57 -15.80 16.31
C ALA A 248 -3.45 -16.34 17.22
N ASN A 249 -3.00 -15.54 18.17
CA ASN A 249 -1.93 -15.89 19.12
C ASN A 249 -2.40 -16.85 20.25
N LYS A 250 -3.70 -16.93 20.54
CA LYS A 250 -4.25 -17.81 21.61
C LYS A 250 -4.41 -19.29 21.21
N ARG A 251 -4.03 -19.69 19.98
CA ARG A 251 -4.20 -21.07 19.46
C ARG A 251 -3.08 -22.05 19.83
N ASP A 252 -2.16 -21.67 20.72
CA ASP A 252 -1.10 -22.54 21.26
C ASP A 252 -1.64 -23.63 22.22
N LYS A 253 -2.52 -24.52 21.72
CA LYS A 253 -2.64 -25.87 22.25
C LYS A 253 -1.95 -26.82 21.28
N PRO A 254 -0.84 -27.48 21.67
CA PRO A 254 -0.10 -28.36 20.79
C PRO A 254 -0.95 -29.60 20.51
N GLY A 255 -1.34 -29.83 19.25
CA GLY A 255 -1.99 -31.07 18.83
C GLY A 255 -3.10 -30.96 17.78
N ASN A 256 -3.64 -29.76 17.51
CA ASN A 256 -4.62 -29.60 16.43
C ASN A 256 -3.93 -29.15 15.14
N SER A 257 -4.13 -29.92 14.06
CA SER A 257 -3.76 -29.52 12.72
C SER A 257 -4.31 -28.13 12.41
N VAL A 258 -3.50 -27.29 11.75
CA VAL A 258 -3.86 -25.93 11.32
C VAL A 258 -4.94 -26.02 10.25
N LYS A 259 -6.19 -26.28 10.65
CA LYS A 259 -7.34 -26.14 9.77
C LYS A 259 -7.55 -24.65 9.54
N ILE A 260 -7.36 -24.21 8.30
CA ILE A 260 -7.65 -22.84 7.88
C ILE A 260 -9.13 -22.57 8.17
N ASN A 261 -9.41 -21.67 9.12
CA ASN A 261 -10.78 -21.24 9.39
C ASN A 261 -11.15 -20.16 8.38
N LYS A 262 -11.58 -20.59 7.19
CA LYS A 262 -11.92 -19.74 6.03
C LYS A 262 -12.99 -18.69 6.36
N SER A 263 -13.86 -18.99 7.32
CA SER A 263 -14.97 -18.12 7.76
C SER A 263 -14.58 -17.03 8.75
N THR A 264 -13.46 -17.14 9.47
CA THR A 264 -13.08 -16.14 10.49
C THR A 264 -11.82 -15.40 10.14
N LEU A 265 -10.96 -15.99 9.29
CA LEU A 265 -9.70 -15.37 8.88
C LEU A 265 -9.87 -14.05 8.12
N PRO A 266 -10.86 -13.87 7.20
CA PRO A 266 -11.03 -12.61 6.49
C PRO A 266 -11.33 -11.41 7.40
N VAL A 267 -12.00 -11.63 8.53
CA VAL A 267 -12.34 -10.59 9.51
C VAL A 267 -11.27 -10.47 10.60
N SER A 268 -10.63 -11.59 10.93
CA SER A 268 -9.68 -11.65 12.04
C SER A 268 -8.21 -11.54 11.63
N GLY A 269 -7.82 -11.42 10.36
CA GLY A 269 -6.43 -11.21 9.90
C GLY A 269 -5.46 -12.39 10.07
N GLY A 270 -5.42 -13.01 11.26
CA GLY A 270 -4.63 -14.20 11.58
C GLY A 270 -3.12 -14.00 11.68
N THR A 271 -2.42 -15.09 12.02
CA THR A 271 -0.94 -15.13 12.03
C THR A 271 -0.38 -15.13 10.61
N ILE A 272 0.92 -14.88 10.45
CA ILE A 272 1.55 -14.90 9.12
C ILE A 272 1.44 -16.28 8.45
N GLU A 273 1.53 -17.37 9.22
CA GLU A 273 1.40 -18.75 8.71
C GLU A 273 -0.01 -19.01 8.19
N GLN A 274 -1.03 -18.51 8.88
CA GLN A 274 -2.42 -18.59 8.46
C GLN A 274 -2.66 -17.78 7.18
N ARG A 275 -2.11 -16.56 7.11
CA ARG A 275 -2.18 -15.70 5.92
C ARG A 275 -1.53 -16.35 4.70
N VAL A 276 -0.36 -16.96 4.87
CA VAL A 276 0.33 -17.66 3.78
C VAL A 276 -0.43 -18.91 3.34
N SER A 277 -0.91 -19.71 4.29
CA SER A 277 -1.72 -20.89 3.98
C SER A 277 -3.00 -20.51 3.22
N PHE A 278 -3.63 -19.42 3.65
CA PHE A 278 -4.81 -18.87 2.97
C PHE A 278 -4.47 -18.28 1.61
N PHE A 279 -3.32 -17.62 1.45
CA PHE A 279 -2.83 -17.14 0.16
C PHE A 279 -2.69 -18.29 -0.83
N ILE A 280 -2.00 -19.37 -0.45
CA ILE A 280 -1.80 -20.54 -1.31
C ILE A 280 -3.16 -21.17 -1.70
N TYR A 281 -4.08 -21.26 -0.74
CA TYR A 281 -5.43 -21.77 -0.98
C TYR A 281 -6.20 -20.93 -2.02
N VAL A 282 -6.25 -19.60 -1.83
CA VAL A 282 -6.95 -18.70 -2.74
C VAL A 282 -6.23 -18.65 -4.10
N PHE A 283 -4.90 -18.70 -4.11
CA PHE A 283 -4.09 -18.73 -5.32
C PHE A 283 -4.44 -19.93 -6.21
N GLN A 284 -4.50 -21.13 -5.63
CA GLN A 284 -4.88 -22.36 -6.34
C GLN A 284 -6.29 -22.29 -6.93
N LYS A 285 -7.24 -21.67 -6.22
CA LYS A 285 -8.62 -21.53 -6.69
C LYS A 285 -8.81 -20.46 -7.76
N LEU A 286 -8.20 -19.30 -7.60
CA LEU A 286 -8.47 -18.15 -8.47
C LEU A 286 -7.59 -18.14 -9.73
N LEU A 287 -6.37 -18.66 -9.63
CA LEU A 287 -5.35 -18.69 -10.69
C LEU A 287 -4.77 -20.11 -10.82
N PRO A 288 -5.59 -21.11 -11.19
CA PRO A 288 -5.18 -22.51 -11.18
C PRO A 288 -4.04 -22.82 -12.16
N GLU A 289 -4.02 -22.17 -13.33
CA GLU A 289 -2.99 -22.37 -14.36
C GLU A 289 -1.62 -21.91 -13.85
N LEU A 290 -1.53 -20.64 -13.39
CA LEU A 290 -0.31 -20.11 -12.79
C LEU A 290 0.11 -20.88 -11.53
N SER A 291 -0.86 -21.34 -10.73
CA SER A 291 -0.56 -22.16 -9.56
C SER A 291 0.00 -23.54 -9.92
N SER A 292 -0.48 -24.18 -10.99
CA SER A 292 0.08 -25.44 -11.49
C SER A 292 1.52 -25.23 -11.93
N TYR A 293 1.77 -24.15 -12.67
CA TYR A 293 3.12 -23.80 -13.10
C TYR A 293 4.07 -23.55 -11.93
N PHE A 294 3.62 -22.86 -10.88
CA PHE A 294 4.43 -22.67 -9.66
C PHE A 294 4.74 -23.99 -8.95
N GLN A 295 3.80 -24.94 -8.95
CA GLN A 295 4.04 -26.28 -8.39
C GLN A 295 5.04 -27.08 -9.22
N GLU A 296 4.96 -27.01 -10.55
CA GLU A 296 5.92 -27.61 -11.48
C GLU A 296 7.34 -27.06 -11.26
N GLU A 297 7.47 -25.73 -11.21
CA GLU A 297 8.74 -25.02 -10.94
C GLU A 297 9.18 -25.07 -9.46
N GLN A 298 8.48 -25.82 -8.61
CA GLN A 298 8.79 -25.99 -7.18
C GLN A 298 8.90 -24.65 -6.42
N ILE A 299 8.06 -23.68 -6.77
CA ILE A 299 7.87 -22.40 -6.10
C ILE A 299 6.79 -22.57 -5.02
N LEU A 300 7.04 -22.09 -3.79
CA LEU A 300 6.14 -22.25 -2.61
C LEU A 300 6.06 -23.67 -2.02
N ASN A 301 6.97 -24.60 -2.37
CA ASN A 301 6.97 -25.96 -1.83
C ASN A 301 7.62 -26.09 -0.44
N LYS A 302 8.37 -25.09 0.01
CA LYS A 302 9.01 -25.06 1.34
C LYS A 302 8.81 -23.71 2.02
N PHE A 303 7.63 -23.51 2.60
CA PHE A 303 7.39 -22.34 3.43
C PHE A 303 8.37 -22.30 4.61
N GLY A 304 9.17 -21.23 4.71
CA GLY A 304 10.19 -21.06 5.76
C GLY A 304 11.61 -21.48 5.39
N SER A 305 11.88 -21.97 4.16
CA SER A 305 13.24 -21.99 3.63
C SER A 305 13.59 -20.66 2.97
N ASN A 306 14.88 -20.27 2.99
CA ASN A 306 15.40 -19.02 2.44
C ASN A 306 14.97 -18.73 0.98
N ASP A 307 14.57 -19.76 0.22
CA ASP A 307 14.26 -19.66 -1.20
C ASP A 307 12.90 -19.01 -1.52
N ASP A 308 11.91 -19.07 -0.62
CA ASP A 308 10.56 -18.51 -0.85
C ASP A 308 10.25 -17.30 0.06
N GLU A 309 11.29 -16.60 0.53
CA GLU A 309 11.18 -15.40 1.39
C GLU A 309 10.38 -14.26 0.75
N TRP A 310 10.26 -14.22 -0.58
CA TRP A 310 9.55 -13.15 -1.29
C TRP A 310 8.12 -12.96 -0.77
N LEU A 311 7.42 -14.05 -0.43
CA LEU A 311 6.04 -13.98 0.05
C LEU A 311 5.96 -13.35 1.45
N ILE A 312 6.96 -13.58 2.31
CA ILE A 312 7.08 -12.92 3.61
C ILE A 312 7.29 -11.41 3.42
N TRP A 313 8.13 -11.02 2.47
CA TRP A 313 8.32 -9.61 2.13
C TRP A 313 7.04 -8.93 1.67
N TRP A 314 6.15 -9.65 0.97
CA TRP A 314 4.87 -9.12 0.51
C TRP A 314 3.83 -9.07 1.64
N LEU A 315 3.63 -10.17 2.37
CA LEU A 315 2.52 -10.31 3.33
C LEU A 315 2.84 -9.87 4.76
N LYS A 316 4.04 -10.18 5.28
CA LYS A 316 4.46 -9.77 6.65
C LYS A 316 4.97 -8.34 6.66
N TYR A 317 5.80 -8.01 5.68
CA TYR A 317 6.49 -6.72 5.62
C TYR A 317 5.88 -5.73 4.61
N CYS A 318 4.68 -6.04 4.08
CA CYS A 318 3.88 -5.14 3.23
C CYS A 318 4.69 -4.53 2.07
N GLY A 319 5.54 -5.33 1.43
CA GLY A 319 6.39 -4.95 0.31
C GLY A 319 7.48 -3.92 0.63
N SER A 320 7.85 -3.75 1.90
CA SER A 320 8.81 -2.72 2.37
C SER A 320 10.10 -2.66 1.56
N LYS A 321 10.67 -3.82 1.22
CA LYS A 321 11.88 -3.95 0.41
C LYS A 321 11.60 -4.08 -1.07
N VAL A 322 10.49 -4.71 -1.46
CA VAL A 322 10.30 -5.34 -2.79
C VAL A 322 9.54 -4.46 -3.78
N TRP A 323 8.59 -3.65 -3.32
CA TRP A 323 7.81 -2.77 -4.19
C TRP A 323 8.55 -1.46 -4.48
N SER A 324 8.17 -0.79 -5.57
CA SER A 324 8.68 0.54 -5.87
C SER A 324 8.24 1.55 -4.81
N ARG A 325 8.93 2.69 -4.71
CA ARG A 325 8.58 3.79 -3.80
C ARG A 325 7.11 4.18 -3.93
N VAL A 326 6.63 4.41 -5.16
CA VAL A 326 5.28 4.88 -5.47
C VAL A 326 4.24 3.81 -5.15
N ASP A 327 4.48 2.57 -5.56
CA ASP A 327 3.53 1.47 -5.33
C ASP A 327 3.37 1.18 -3.84
N ARG A 328 4.49 1.13 -3.12
CA ARG A 328 4.51 0.95 -1.67
C ARG A 328 3.78 2.07 -0.95
N GLY A 329 4.01 3.33 -1.35
CA GLY A 329 3.31 4.48 -0.79
C GLY A 329 1.80 4.34 -0.93
N ARG A 330 1.31 3.90 -2.10
CA ARG A 330 -0.12 3.69 -2.36
C ARG A 330 -0.73 2.54 -1.55
N ILE A 331 0.00 1.43 -1.40
CA ILE A 331 -0.46 0.31 -0.55
C ILE A 331 -0.43 0.70 0.93
N TRP A 332 0.55 1.47 1.38
CA TRP A 332 0.56 1.97 2.74
C TRP A 332 -0.58 2.98 2.97
N ASP A 333 -0.95 3.80 1.99
CA ASP A 333 -2.17 4.63 2.08
C ASP A 333 -3.42 3.75 2.30
N LEU A 334 -3.52 2.60 1.62
CA LEU A 334 -4.61 1.62 1.83
C LEU A 334 -4.59 1.04 3.26
N MET A 335 -3.41 0.61 3.74
CA MET A 335 -3.24 0.05 5.10
C MET A 335 -3.53 1.07 6.20
N LEU A 336 -3.17 2.34 5.99
CA LEU A 336 -3.43 3.45 6.91
C LEU A 336 -4.87 3.98 6.81
N GLY A 337 -5.55 3.70 5.70
CA GLY A 337 -6.96 4.00 5.47
C GLY A 337 -7.86 3.08 6.27
N TRP A 338 -7.93 3.30 7.58
CA TRP A 338 -8.76 2.52 8.49
C TRP A 338 -10.21 3.02 8.52
N ARG A 339 -11.14 2.11 8.81
CA ARG A 339 -12.58 2.38 8.83
C ARG A 339 -13.06 2.67 10.24
N MET A 340 -14.04 3.56 10.40
CA MET A 340 -14.68 3.77 11.71
C MET A 340 -15.41 2.50 12.15
N GLN A 341 -14.83 1.74 13.07
CA GLN A 341 -15.56 0.67 13.74
C GLN A 341 -16.29 1.27 14.95
N SER A 342 -17.62 1.31 14.91
CA SER A 342 -18.40 1.53 16.12
C SER A 342 -19.42 0.43 16.31
N LYS A 343 -19.12 -0.48 17.24
CA LYS A 343 -20.07 -1.47 17.77
C LYS A 343 -21.28 -0.83 18.50
N LYS A 344 -21.23 0.49 18.76
CA LYS A 344 -22.32 1.26 19.38
C LYS A 344 -23.16 2.05 18.38
N SER A 345 -22.75 2.13 17.11
CA SER A 345 -23.33 3.04 16.11
C SER A 345 -24.19 2.36 15.05
N GLU A 346 -24.45 1.05 15.14
CA GLU A 346 -25.48 0.39 14.31
C GLU A 346 -26.85 1.07 14.48
N ALA A 347 -27.07 1.77 15.61
CA ALA A 347 -28.27 2.55 15.87
C ALA A 347 -28.28 3.97 15.26
N ASP A 348 -27.14 4.51 14.79
CA ASP A 348 -27.01 5.92 14.43
C ASP A 348 -26.56 6.08 12.96
N ARG A 349 -27.53 6.01 12.03
CA ARG A 349 -27.31 6.09 10.58
C ARG A 349 -26.61 7.40 10.14
N ASN A 350 -26.63 8.44 10.97
CA ASN A 350 -26.03 9.75 10.69
C ASN A 350 -24.57 9.88 11.12
N TYR A 351 -24.00 8.90 11.83
CA TYR A 351 -22.65 8.99 12.39
C TYR A 351 -21.56 9.29 11.34
N TYR A 352 -21.68 8.71 10.15
CA TYR A 352 -20.75 8.96 9.04
C TYR A 352 -21.01 10.30 8.35
N ALA A 353 -22.26 10.68 8.15
CA ALA A 353 -22.62 11.96 7.54
C ALA A 353 -22.12 13.14 8.38
N ASP A 354 -22.30 13.07 9.71
CA ASP A 354 -21.92 14.12 10.65
C ASP A 354 -20.41 14.27 10.81
N LYS A 355 -19.66 13.15 10.74
CA LYS A 355 -18.19 13.15 10.92
C LYS A 355 -17.42 13.43 9.64
N LEU A 356 -17.97 13.03 8.49
CA LEU A 356 -17.29 13.18 7.21
C LEU A 356 -17.67 14.50 6.53
N ASN A 357 -18.90 15.01 6.69
CA ASN A 357 -19.36 16.24 6.02
C ASN A 357 -19.03 16.23 4.51
N ILE A 358 -19.37 15.13 3.83
CA ILE A 358 -19.09 14.88 2.40
C ILE A 358 -20.36 15.13 1.60
N SER A 359 -20.26 15.84 0.47
CA SER A 359 -21.36 15.99 -0.48
C SER A 359 -21.57 14.69 -1.29
N SER A 360 -22.82 14.40 -1.66
CA SER A 360 -23.15 13.20 -2.45
C SER A 360 -22.35 13.13 -3.76
N GLU A 361 -22.13 14.26 -4.43
CA GLU A 361 -21.35 14.34 -5.67
C GLU A 361 -19.88 13.95 -5.49
N LEU A 362 -19.30 14.32 -4.33
CA LEU A 362 -17.92 13.97 -4.02
C LEU A 362 -17.80 12.50 -3.61
N LEU A 363 -18.82 11.97 -2.93
CA LEU A 363 -18.90 10.54 -2.59
C LEU A 363 -18.97 9.67 -3.86
N ASP A 364 -19.75 10.08 -4.86
CA ASP A 364 -19.81 9.40 -6.15
C ASP A 364 -18.45 9.42 -6.88
N LYS A 365 -17.68 10.51 -6.75
CA LYS A 365 -16.33 10.63 -7.32
C LYS A 365 -15.29 9.79 -6.58
N LEU A 366 -15.43 9.63 -5.27
CA LEU A 366 -14.61 8.72 -4.46
C LEU A 366 -14.87 7.26 -4.86
N GLY A 367 -16.12 6.92 -5.17
CA GLY A 367 -16.53 5.58 -5.55
C GLY A 367 -16.61 4.63 -4.35
N PRO A 368 -17.08 3.39 -4.57
CA PRO A 368 -17.19 2.39 -3.50
C PRO A 368 -15.82 1.90 -3.03
N ASP A 369 -15.77 1.33 -1.82
CA ASP A 369 -14.60 0.57 -1.37
C ASP A 369 -14.34 -0.60 -2.33
N SER A 370 -13.11 -0.74 -2.83
CA SER A 370 -12.76 -1.81 -3.77
C SER A 370 -13.09 -3.20 -3.23
N PHE A 371 -13.02 -3.38 -1.91
CA PHE A 371 -13.30 -4.65 -1.24
C PHE A 371 -14.75 -4.82 -0.78
N TRP A 372 -15.66 -3.90 -1.13
CA TRP A 372 -17.08 -4.00 -0.79
C TRP A 372 -17.68 -5.34 -1.23
N SER A 373 -18.43 -5.97 -0.32
CA SER A 373 -19.28 -7.14 -0.58
C SER A 373 -20.59 -6.68 -1.22
N VAL A 374 -20.96 -7.27 -2.35
CA VAL A 374 -22.20 -6.94 -3.07
C VAL A 374 -23.41 -7.19 -2.17
N ASP A 375 -24.29 -6.20 -2.05
CA ASP A 375 -25.66 -6.41 -1.58
C ASP A 375 -26.34 -7.31 -2.62
N TYR A 376 -26.47 -8.60 -2.32
CA TYR A 376 -27.38 -9.42 -3.09
C TYR A 376 -28.78 -9.04 -2.63
N VAL A 377 -29.54 -8.45 -3.55
CA VAL A 377 -31.00 -8.31 -3.47
C VAL A 377 -31.54 -9.62 -2.95
N GLU A 378 -32.46 -9.55 -1.97
CA GLU A 378 -33.16 -10.69 -1.36
C GLU A 378 -33.88 -11.55 -2.42
N GLU A 379 -33.15 -12.32 -3.22
CA GLU A 379 -33.70 -13.36 -4.05
C GLU A 379 -32.90 -14.63 -3.82
N GLU A 380 -33.66 -15.62 -3.36
CA GLU A 380 -33.26 -16.97 -2.96
C GLU A 380 -32.53 -17.06 -1.62
N ARG A 381 -33.36 -17.19 -0.56
CA ARG A 381 -32.98 -17.74 0.75
C ARG A 381 -32.08 -18.97 0.56
N LEU A 382 -30.78 -18.76 0.70
CA LEU A 382 -29.77 -19.83 0.72
C LEU A 382 -30.07 -20.73 1.93
N ILE A 383 -30.58 -21.92 1.63
CA ILE A 383 -30.84 -22.99 2.61
C ILE A 383 -29.51 -23.68 2.89
N LYS A 384 -28.67 -23.07 3.73
CA LYS A 384 -27.56 -23.79 4.39
C LYS A 384 -27.25 -23.17 5.73
N GLU A 385 -27.38 -23.99 6.78
CA GLU A 385 -26.88 -23.72 8.12
C GLU A 385 -25.38 -24.02 8.14
N ASP A 386 -24.54 -23.13 7.60
CA ASP A 386 -23.08 -23.33 7.53
C ASP A 386 -22.34 -22.08 8.04
N SER A 387 -21.23 -22.28 8.75
CA SER A 387 -20.34 -21.24 9.34
C SER A 387 -19.86 -20.11 8.40
N PHE A 388 -20.12 -20.25 7.09
CA PHE A 388 -19.86 -19.23 6.08
C PHE A 388 -20.97 -18.17 6.03
N LYS A 389 -22.21 -18.53 6.40
CA LYS A 389 -23.30 -17.58 6.61
C LYS A 389 -22.97 -16.59 7.73
N ASP A 390 -22.31 -17.06 8.79
CA ASP A 390 -21.82 -16.20 9.87
C ASP A 390 -20.74 -15.24 9.38
N LEU A 391 -19.81 -15.68 8.51
CA LEU A 391 -18.84 -14.78 7.86
C LEU A 391 -19.55 -13.73 7.02
N ILE A 392 -20.53 -14.13 6.21
CA ILE A 392 -21.29 -13.21 5.36
C ILE A 392 -22.04 -12.19 6.22
N ASN A 393 -22.72 -12.61 7.28
CA ASN A 393 -23.35 -11.72 8.26
C ASN A 393 -22.32 -10.79 8.95
N ASP A 394 -21.13 -11.32 9.29
CA ASP A 394 -20.02 -10.54 9.85
C ASP A 394 -19.36 -9.61 8.81
N LEU A 395 -19.58 -9.80 7.52
CA LEU A 395 -19.11 -8.94 6.44
C LEU A 395 -20.15 -7.87 6.06
N HIS A 396 -21.44 -8.18 6.20
CA HIS A 396 -22.52 -7.24 5.99
C HIS A 396 -22.61 -6.20 7.12
N ILE A 397 -23.05 -5.01 6.75
CA ILE A 397 -23.61 -4.01 7.67
C ILE A 397 -25.11 -4.18 7.49
N ASP A 398 -25.81 -4.71 8.49
CA ASP A 398 -27.26 -4.91 8.41
C ASP A 398 -27.93 -3.62 7.94
N SER A 399 -28.43 -3.61 6.71
CA SER A 399 -29.61 -2.81 6.40
C SER A 399 -30.74 -3.51 7.12
N CYS A 400 -31.02 -3.11 8.36
CA CYS A 400 -32.17 -3.63 9.09
C CYS A 400 -33.44 -3.36 8.26
N SER A 401 -33.90 -4.36 7.52
CA SER A 401 -35.26 -4.42 7.07
C SER A 401 -36.12 -4.49 8.33
N ASN A 402 -36.93 -3.47 8.55
CA ASN A 402 -37.98 -3.50 9.56
C ASN A 402 -38.96 -4.63 9.20
N GLN A 403 -38.67 -5.85 9.61
CA GLN A 403 -39.70 -6.84 9.87
C GLN A 403 -39.93 -6.86 11.37
N SER A 404 -40.77 -5.91 11.82
CA SER A 404 -41.49 -6.04 13.07
C SER A 404 -42.32 -7.32 13.01
N SER A 405 -41.79 -8.42 13.54
CA SER A 405 -42.54 -9.62 13.86
C SER A 405 -43.35 -9.37 15.13
N SER A 406 -44.41 -8.57 15.04
CA SER A 406 -45.49 -8.59 16.01
C SER A 406 -46.48 -9.68 15.61
N SER A 407 -46.50 -10.76 16.37
CA SER A 407 -47.52 -11.79 16.31
C SER A 407 -48.85 -11.26 16.91
N SER A 408 -49.91 -11.20 16.10
CA SER A 408 -51.31 -11.29 16.54
C SER A 408 -52.19 -11.55 15.31
N GLY A 409 -53.08 -12.53 15.42
CA GLY A 409 -53.84 -13.04 14.29
C GLY A 409 -55.09 -12.24 13.88
N ASP A 410 -55.62 -12.75 12.78
CA ASP A 410 -57.03 -12.78 12.36
C ASP A 410 -57.60 -11.64 11.49
N SER A 411 -58.39 -12.10 10.50
CA SER A 411 -59.43 -11.40 9.71
C SER A 411 -59.07 -10.58 8.44
N SER A 412 -59.29 -11.24 7.28
CA SER A 412 -60.03 -10.77 6.08
C SER A 412 -59.34 -9.94 4.98
N PRO A 413 -59.57 -10.24 3.68
CA PRO A 413 -59.06 -9.47 2.55
C PRO A 413 -60.04 -8.37 2.13
N VAL A 414 -59.56 -7.15 1.90
CA VAL A 414 -60.35 -6.10 1.21
C VAL A 414 -59.56 -5.61 0.01
N LEU A 415 -60.13 -5.87 -1.17
CA LEU A 415 -59.77 -5.26 -2.44
C LEU A 415 -60.29 -3.83 -2.47
N SER A 416 -59.41 -2.86 -2.74
CA SER A 416 -59.83 -1.58 -3.33
C SER A 416 -58.77 -1.08 -4.29
N SER A 417 -59.14 -1.11 -5.56
CA SER A 417 -58.46 -0.46 -6.68
C SER A 417 -58.74 1.05 -6.67
N SER A 418 -57.69 1.86 -6.81
CA SER A 418 -57.77 3.15 -7.51
C SER A 418 -56.39 3.60 -7.97
N SER A 419 -56.27 3.67 -9.28
CA SER A 419 -55.24 4.32 -10.08
C SER A 419 -55.01 5.79 -9.69
N ARG A 420 -53.75 6.27 -9.72
CA ARG A 420 -53.22 7.25 -10.72
C ARG A 420 -51.80 7.73 -10.36
N ALA A 421 -50.88 7.47 -11.27
CA ALA A 421 -49.72 8.26 -11.70
C ALA A 421 -48.72 8.90 -10.70
N THR A 422 -47.45 8.62 -11.03
CA THR A 422 -46.26 9.49 -11.05
C THR A 422 -45.47 9.78 -9.77
N SER A 423 -44.17 9.53 -9.91
CA SER A 423 -43.02 10.02 -9.15
C SER A 423 -42.96 9.67 -7.67
N THR A 424 -42.25 8.58 -7.36
CA THR A 424 -41.43 8.51 -6.15
C THR A 424 -40.05 8.04 -6.56
N GLY A 425 -39.11 8.98 -6.65
CA GLY A 425 -37.69 8.66 -6.69
C GLY A 425 -37.37 7.84 -5.45
N TYR A 426 -36.80 6.66 -5.67
CA TYR A 426 -36.08 5.98 -4.61
C TYR A 426 -34.87 6.85 -4.30
N GLU A 427 -34.96 7.64 -3.23
CA GLU A 427 -33.77 8.13 -2.54
C GLU A 427 -32.94 6.90 -2.23
N ARG A 428 -31.83 6.75 -2.95
CA ARG A 428 -30.88 5.67 -2.75
C ARG A 428 -30.26 5.96 -1.39
N ASP A 429 -30.72 5.26 -0.35
CA ASP A 429 -30.21 5.37 1.02
C ASP A 429 -28.67 5.45 0.96
N GLN A 430 -28.14 6.61 1.37
CA GLN A 430 -26.75 7.01 1.24
C GLN A 430 -25.89 6.28 2.28
N GLN A 431 -25.77 4.97 2.15
CA GLN A 431 -24.89 4.17 2.97
C GLN A 431 -23.54 4.09 2.29
N ILE A 432 -22.47 4.60 2.94
CA ILE A 432 -21.12 4.41 2.42
C ILE A 432 -20.79 2.92 2.55
N PRO A 433 -20.58 2.21 1.43
CA PRO A 433 -20.29 0.80 1.46
C PRO A 433 -18.88 0.55 2.02
N PHE A 434 -18.76 0.04 3.26
CA PHE A 434 -17.50 -0.34 3.88
C PHE A 434 -17.32 -1.85 4.03
N ALA A 435 -16.25 -2.43 3.48
CA ALA A 435 -15.95 -3.84 3.74
C ALA A 435 -15.48 -4.06 5.19
N ARG A 436 -15.78 -5.20 5.81
CA ARG A 436 -15.31 -5.56 7.17
C ARG A 436 -14.05 -6.43 7.16
N ILE A 437 -13.38 -6.50 6.01
CA ILE A 437 -12.17 -7.30 5.80
C ILE A 437 -10.98 -6.67 6.54
N ASP A 438 -10.17 -7.51 7.16
CA ASP A 438 -8.90 -7.12 7.75
C ASP A 438 -7.91 -6.61 6.68
N PRO A 439 -7.20 -5.48 6.90
CA PRO A 439 -6.28 -4.91 5.91
C PRO A 439 -5.19 -5.87 5.43
N HIS A 440 -4.72 -6.79 6.27
CA HIS A 440 -3.70 -7.76 5.86
C HIS A 440 -4.27 -8.89 5.00
N ILE A 441 -5.58 -9.13 5.04
CA ILE A 441 -6.27 -10.00 4.08
C ILE A 441 -6.52 -9.26 2.78
N GLU A 442 -6.85 -7.96 2.81
CA GLU A 442 -6.92 -7.14 1.58
C GLU A 442 -5.57 -7.17 0.83
N LEU A 443 -4.46 -7.07 1.57
CA LEU A 443 -3.10 -7.17 1.05
C LEU A 443 -2.80 -8.50 0.33
N LEU A 444 -3.41 -9.60 0.79
CA LEU A 444 -3.30 -10.91 0.16
C LEU A 444 -3.92 -10.89 -1.23
N PHE A 445 -5.12 -10.32 -1.38
CA PHE A 445 -5.76 -10.17 -2.69
C PHE A 445 -5.04 -9.18 -3.59
N VAL A 446 -4.46 -8.10 -3.04
CA VAL A 446 -3.55 -7.20 -3.78
C VAL A 446 -2.36 -7.98 -4.32
N SER A 447 -1.77 -8.87 -3.51
CA SER A 447 -0.67 -9.73 -3.92
C SER A 447 -1.06 -10.70 -5.04
N LEU A 448 -2.25 -11.29 -4.98
CA LEU A 448 -2.80 -12.13 -6.05
C LEU A 448 -3.06 -11.35 -7.34
N ALA A 449 -3.62 -10.15 -7.24
CA ALA A 449 -3.84 -9.27 -8.39
C ALA A 449 -2.52 -8.88 -9.07
N LEU A 450 -1.45 -8.66 -8.29
CA LEU A 450 -0.11 -8.43 -8.84
C LEU A 450 0.42 -9.64 -9.60
N LEU A 451 0.22 -10.86 -9.09
CA LEU A 451 0.61 -12.09 -9.80
C LEU A 451 -0.18 -12.25 -11.09
N LYS A 452 -1.51 -12.09 -11.04
CA LYS A 452 -2.38 -12.13 -12.22
C LYS A 452 -1.94 -11.12 -13.28
N ALA A 453 -1.63 -9.90 -12.89
CA ALA A 453 -1.17 -8.85 -13.81
C ALA A 453 0.19 -9.14 -14.46
N LYS A 454 0.94 -10.13 -13.97
CA LYS A 454 2.25 -10.57 -14.49
C LYS A 454 2.25 -12.04 -14.92
N GLU A 455 1.09 -12.68 -14.99
CA GLU A 455 0.94 -14.11 -15.29
C GLU A 455 1.70 -14.51 -16.57
N ASN A 456 1.45 -13.81 -17.68
CA ASN A 456 2.15 -14.08 -18.95
C ASN A 456 3.68 -13.98 -18.84
N THR A 457 4.20 -13.05 -18.03
CA THR A 457 5.65 -12.96 -17.81
C THR A 457 6.13 -14.10 -16.93
N LEU A 458 5.39 -14.45 -15.88
CA LEU A 458 5.81 -15.47 -14.93
C LEU A 458 5.88 -16.87 -15.54
N VAL A 459 4.98 -17.20 -16.46
CA VAL A 459 4.93 -18.51 -17.15
C VAL A 459 6.10 -18.68 -18.14
N GLU A 460 6.77 -17.60 -18.53
CA GLU A 460 7.96 -17.64 -19.41
C GLU A 460 9.28 -17.80 -18.65
N LEU A 461 9.28 -17.61 -17.32
CA LEU A 461 10.49 -17.56 -16.50
C LEU A 461 10.75 -18.90 -15.81
N ASP A 462 12.04 -19.26 -15.66
CA ASP A 462 12.40 -20.44 -14.87
C ASP A 462 12.27 -20.22 -13.35
N GLN A 463 12.39 -21.29 -12.56
CA GLN A 463 12.38 -21.23 -11.10
C GLN A 463 13.24 -20.10 -10.48
N HIS A 464 14.48 -19.92 -10.93
CA HIS A 464 15.39 -18.93 -10.33
C HIS A 464 15.01 -17.50 -10.75
N GLU A 465 14.58 -17.34 -12.00
CA GLU A 465 14.10 -16.09 -12.56
C GLU A 465 12.80 -15.64 -11.89
N ILE A 466 11.84 -16.54 -11.64
CA ILE A 466 10.61 -16.26 -10.89
C ILE A 466 10.96 -15.73 -9.50
N ARG A 467 11.81 -16.45 -8.74
CA ARG A 467 12.21 -16.01 -7.39
C ARG A 467 12.89 -14.65 -7.40
N THR A 468 13.76 -14.42 -8.38
CA THR A 468 14.47 -13.15 -8.54
C THR A 468 13.49 -12.03 -8.90
N PHE A 469 12.57 -12.29 -9.82
CA PHE A 469 11.54 -11.36 -10.28
C PHE A 469 10.58 -10.97 -9.16
N LEU A 470 10.10 -11.94 -8.37
CA LEU A 470 9.20 -11.69 -7.24
C LEU A 470 9.91 -11.01 -6.06
N SER A 471 11.23 -11.21 -5.92
CA SER A 471 12.05 -10.51 -4.91
C SER A 471 12.45 -9.09 -5.33
N HIS A 472 12.42 -8.80 -6.62
CA HIS A 472 12.77 -7.51 -7.21
C HIS A 472 11.75 -7.15 -8.29
N LEU A 473 10.50 -6.90 -7.87
CA LEU A 473 9.49 -6.43 -8.80
C LEU A 473 10.02 -5.15 -9.47
N PRO A 474 10.16 -5.14 -10.80
CA PRO A 474 10.64 -3.94 -11.47
C PRO A 474 9.65 -2.81 -11.17
N ALA A 475 10.15 -1.58 -11.00
CA ALA A 475 9.32 -0.38 -10.96
C ALA A 475 8.68 -0.17 -12.35
N LYS A 476 7.72 -1.03 -12.72
CA LYS A 476 7.10 -1.08 -14.04
C LYS A 476 6.19 0.13 -14.30
N SER A 477 5.97 1.01 -13.31
CA SER A 477 5.39 2.34 -13.50
C SER A 477 6.29 3.28 -14.31
N PHE A 478 7.60 3.00 -14.43
CA PHE A 478 8.54 3.86 -15.15
C PHE A 478 9.24 3.25 -16.38
N SER A 479 9.43 1.92 -16.48
CA SER A 479 10.36 1.39 -17.51
C SER A 479 9.84 0.28 -18.44
N LEU A 480 8.69 -0.35 -18.18
CA LEU A 480 8.24 -1.45 -19.04
C LEU A 480 7.56 -0.98 -20.33
N SER A 481 7.05 0.25 -20.35
CA SER A 481 6.34 0.76 -21.51
C SER A 481 7.27 1.03 -22.68
N ASP A 482 8.54 1.44 -22.49
CA ASP A 482 9.39 1.81 -23.65
C ASP A 482 9.78 0.59 -24.50
N LYS A 483 10.13 -0.54 -23.88
CA LYS A 483 10.45 -1.78 -24.62
C LYS A 483 9.20 -2.44 -25.20
N TYR A 484 8.08 -2.44 -24.48
CA TYR A 484 6.82 -3.03 -24.96
C TYR A 484 6.16 -2.16 -26.04
N LYS A 485 6.29 -0.83 -25.94
CA LYS A 485 5.88 0.15 -26.97
C LYS A 485 6.78 0.06 -28.20
N GLN A 486 8.10 -0.11 -28.07
CA GLN A 486 8.96 -0.38 -29.24
C GLN A 486 8.59 -1.69 -29.94
N TYR A 487 8.27 -2.74 -29.18
CA TYR A 487 7.82 -4.03 -29.72
C TYR A 487 6.45 -3.94 -30.40
N GLN A 488 5.49 -3.20 -29.82
CA GLN A 488 4.17 -2.98 -30.41
C GLN A 488 4.18 -1.97 -31.58
N GLU A 489 5.00 -0.92 -31.53
CA GLU A 489 5.21 0.00 -32.65
C GLU A 489 5.88 -0.70 -33.84
N GLN A 490 6.75 -1.69 -33.60
CA GLN A 490 7.24 -2.58 -34.67
C GLN A 490 6.11 -3.42 -35.25
N LYS A 491 5.26 -4.01 -34.40
CA LYS A 491 4.13 -4.84 -34.81
C LYS A 491 3.00 -4.07 -35.50
N ASP A 492 2.79 -2.81 -35.14
CA ASP A 492 1.77 -1.92 -35.72
C ASP A 492 2.26 -1.25 -37.01
N LYS A 493 3.57 -1.00 -37.15
CA LYS A 493 4.20 -0.64 -38.44
C LYS A 493 4.05 -1.75 -39.47
N GLU A 494 4.07 -3.02 -39.05
CA GLU A 494 3.81 -4.17 -39.92
C GLU A 494 2.33 -4.29 -40.34
N LYS A 495 1.40 -3.73 -39.57
CA LYS A 495 -0.05 -3.81 -39.81
C LYS A 495 -0.70 -2.56 -40.40
N GLY A 496 0.05 -1.47 -40.57
CA GLY A 496 -0.44 -0.26 -41.25
C GLY A 496 -1.56 0.48 -40.50
N THR A 497 -1.72 0.25 -39.20
CA THR A 497 -2.73 0.91 -38.37
C THR A 497 -2.16 2.20 -37.78
N THR A 498 -2.90 3.31 -37.90
CA THR A 498 -2.56 4.58 -37.24
C THR A 498 -2.41 4.38 -35.73
N PRO A 499 -1.38 4.96 -35.09
CA PRO A 499 -1.16 4.81 -33.66
C PRO A 499 -2.28 5.51 -32.89
N MET A 500 -3.17 4.73 -32.27
CA MET A 500 -4.00 5.26 -31.18
C MET A 500 -3.06 5.69 -30.05
N ALA A 501 -3.35 6.83 -29.42
CA ALA A 501 -2.60 7.37 -28.30
C ALA A 501 -2.72 6.44 -27.08
N TYR A 502 -1.91 5.39 -27.04
CA TYR A 502 -1.79 4.49 -25.89
C TYR A 502 -0.76 5.05 -24.91
N GLY A 503 -1.22 5.30 -23.68
CA GLY A 503 -0.40 5.25 -22.47
C GLY A 503 0.29 6.54 -22.08
N VAL A 504 -0.47 7.54 -21.61
CA VAL A 504 0.05 8.50 -20.63
C VAL A 504 0.44 7.69 -19.38
N PHE A 505 1.65 7.91 -18.86
CA PHE A 505 2.11 7.33 -17.60
C PHE A 505 1.13 7.65 -16.47
N THR A 506 0.33 6.70 -16.00
CA THR A 506 -0.68 6.94 -14.96
C THR A 506 -0.18 6.47 -13.60
N HIS A 507 -0.21 7.34 -12.60
CA HIS A 507 -0.11 6.98 -11.17
C HIS A 507 -1.14 5.90 -10.74
N ASP A 508 -2.13 5.63 -11.59
CA ASP A 508 -3.26 4.72 -11.37
C ASP A 508 -2.93 3.23 -11.51
N TYR A 509 -1.68 2.81 -11.80
CA TYR A 509 -1.36 1.37 -11.96
C TYR A 509 -1.78 0.58 -10.72
N MET A 510 -1.37 1.03 -9.53
CA MET A 510 -1.74 0.36 -8.29
C MET A 510 -3.22 0.49 -7.96
N ASP A 511 -3.89 1.57 -8.38
CA ASP A 511 -5.35 1.67 -8.22
C ASP A 511 -6.09 0.61 -9.05
N ARG A 512 -5.60 0.30 -10.26
CA ARG A 512 -6.13 -0.82 -11.06
C ARG A 512 -5.88 -2.16 -10.38
N ILE A 513 -4.70 -2.36 -9.81
CA ILE A 513 -4.37 -3.58 -9.05
C ILE A 513 -5.27 -3.72 -7.82
N ILE A 514 -5.54 -2.64 -7.08
CA ILE A 514 -6.43 -2.66 -5.91
C ILE A 514 -7.88 -2.93 -6.34
N SER A 515 -8.33 -2.37 -7.47
CA SER A 515 -9.66 -2.66 -8.03
C SER A 515 -9.79 -4.13 -8.39
N GLU A 516 -8.81 -4.67 -9.12
CA GLU A 516 -8.73 -6.09 -9.48
C GLU A 516 -8.69 -6.99 -8.24
N ALA A 517 -7.95 -6.60 -7.20
CA ALA A 517 -7.92 -7.33 -5.94
C ALA A 517 -9.31 -7.44 -5.28
N GLY A 518 -10.10 -6.36 -5.36
CA GLY A 518 -11.49 -6.35 -4.94
C GLY A 518 -12.38 -7.30 -5.76
N GLU A 519 -12.15 -7.40 -7.06
CA GLU A 519 -12.86 -8.35 -7.94
C GLU A 519 -12.47 -9.79 -7.63
N LEU A 520 -11.19 -10.07 -7.42
CA LEU A 520 -10.70 -11.38 -7.00
C LEU A 520 -11.28 -11.80 -5.65
N TRP A 521 -11.40 -10.86 -4.71
CA TRP A 521 -12.09 -11.08 -3.43
C TRP A 521 -13.54 -11.50 -3.65
N ARG A 522 -14.31 -10.73 -4.43
CA ARG A 522 -15.72 -11.05 -4.72
C ARG A 522 -15.87 -12.38 -5.45
N LYS A 523 -14.98 -12.67 -6.41
CA LYS A 523 -14.96 -13.95 -7.15
C LYS A 523 -14.71 -15.12 -6.20
N TRP A 524 -13.71 -15.01 -5.32
CA TRP A 524 -13.43 -16.04 -4.31
C TRP A 524 -14.62 -16.26 -3.38
N LEU A 525 -15.20 -15.17 -2.88
CA LEU A 525 -16.37 -15.23 -2.00
C LEU A 525 -17.53 -15.96 -2.68
N TRP A 526 -17.80 -15.64 -3.94
CA TRP A 526 -18.85 -16.29 -4.73
C TRP A 526 -18.60 -17.79 -4.96
N LEU A 527 -17.34 -18.19 -5.23
CA LEU A 527 -16.97 -19.61 -5.39
C LEU A 527 -17.19 -20.40 -4.09
N GLU A 528 -16.82 -19.83 -2.94
CA GLU A 528 -17.07 -20.48 -1.64
C GLU A 528 -18.57 -20.60 -1.34
N MET A 529 -19.39 -19.62 -1.73
CA MET A 529 -20.84 -19.65 -1.55
C MET A 529 -21.52 -20.67 -2.47
N SER A 530 -21.12 -20.72 -3.73
CA SER A 530 -21.74 -21.59 -4.74
C SER A 530 -21.36 -23.07 -4.57
N GLY A 531 -20.36 -23.37 -3.74
CA GLY A 531 -19.86 -24.73 -3.53
C GLY A 531 -19.13 -25.31 -4.74
N GLU A 532 -18.92 -24.50 -5.79
CA GLU A 532 -18.10 -24.86 -6.94
C GLU A 532 -16.65 -25.03 -6.45
N SER A 533 -16.21 -26.29 -6.46
CA SER A 533 -14.89 -26.72 -6.00
C SER A 533 -13.93 -26.83 -7.15
#